data_AF-A0A9N8PEL2-F1
#
_entry.id   AF-A0A9N8PEL2-F1
#
_cell.length_a   1.000
_cell.length_b   1.000
_cell.length_c   1.000
_cell.angle_alpha   90.00
_cell.angle_beta   90.00
_cell.angle_gamma   90.00
#
_symmetry.space_group_name_H-M   'P 1'
#
loop_
_entity.id
_entity.type
_entity.pdbx_description
1 polymer ?
#
loop_
_entity_poly.entity_id
_entity_poly.type
_entity_poly.pdbx_seq_one_letter_code
_entity_poly.pdbx_strand_id
1 'polypeptide(L)'
;MLSTNEILLPKGRKDEDECLKAAALRETYEETGYSATILPLNTPTHATNRTGDGEHEEPIAVTQRVKNGVLKIIFWYAARVNSQEVPKQGTQQEGEDFESIWLDCTQGLAALTFNDDREVAQLAINAAFGPHRGHEFITTSPPTTA
;
A
#
# COMPACT_ATOMS: atom_id res chain seq x y z
N MET A 1 -22.37 -4.40 -15.04
CA MET A 1 -21.18 -3.53 -15.10
C MET A 1 -20.14 -4.18 -15.99
N LEU A 2 -19.35 -3.41 -16.74
CA LEU A 2 -18.25 -3.98 -17.54
C LEU A 2 -17.10 -4.29 -16.57
N SER A 3 -16.80 -5.57 -16.37
CA SER A 3 -15.55 -5.97 -15.73
C SER A 3 -14.41 -5.50 -16.64
N THR A 4 -13.55 -4.61 -16.13
CA THR A 4 -12.45 -4.03 -16.90
C THR A 4 -11.29 -5.01 -17.10
N ASN A 5 -11.42 -6.25 -16.60
CA ASN A 5 -10.38 -7.28 -16.55
C ASN A 5 -9.06 -6.76 -15.94
N GLU A 6 -9.18 -5.77 -15.05
CA GLU A 6 -8.06 -5.13 -14.35
C GLU A 6 -7.76 -5.90 -13.06
N ILE A 7 -6.47 -6.05 -12.76
CA ILE A 7 -5.97 -6.59 -11.49
C ILE A 7 -5.36 -5.42 -10.72
N LEU A 8 -5.90 -5.17 -9.53
CA LEU A 8 -5.65 -3.97 -8.73
C LEU A 8 -5.25 -4.36 -7.31
N LEU A 9 -4.52 -3.47 -6.64
CA LEU A 9 -4.41 -3.50 -5.18
C LEU A 9 -5.68 -2.90 -4.56
N PRO A 10 -6.11 -3.40 -3.39
CA PRO A 10 -7.32 -2.90 -2.77
C PRO A 10 -7.16 -1.46 -2.27
N LYS A 11 -8.18 -0.61 -2.50
CA LYS A 11 -8.14 0.83 -2.20
C LYS A 11 -9.44 1.54 -2.54
N GLY A 12 -9.95 2.31 -1.58
CA GLY A 12 -11.04 3.26 -1.79
C GLY A 12 -10.88 4.56 -1.03
N ARG A 13 -12.01 5.16 -0.64
CA ARG A 13 -12.07 6.51 -0.09
C ARG A 13 -12.03 6.45 1.43
N LYS A 14 -11.33 7.40 2.06
CA LYS A 14 -11.42 7.59 3.50
C LYS A 14 -12.78 8.16 3.87
N ASP A 15 -13.43 7.60 4.87
CA ASP A 15 -14.67 8.14 5.43
C ASP A 15 -14.42 9.38 6.31
N GLU A 16 -15.46 10.11 6.67
CA GLU A 16 -15.38 11.19 7.66
C GLU A 16 -14.90 10.63 9.01
N ASP A 17 -14.08 11.41 9.73
CA ASP A 17 -13.50 11.05 11.04
C ASP A 17 -12.62 9.78 11.11
N GLU A 18 -12.40 9.11 9.99
CA GLU A 18 -11.48 7.97 9.88
C GLU A 18 -10.03 8.44 9.59
N CYS A 19 -9.02 7.69 10.08
CA CYS A 19 -7.62 7.92 9.70
C CYS A 19 -7.23 7.10 8.45
N LEU A 20 -6.19 7.53 7.73
CA LEU A 20 -5.77 6.86 6.48
C LEU A 20 -5.47 5.36 6.64
N LYS A 21 -4.88 4.99 7.78
CA LYS A 21 -4.56 3.60 8.12
C LYS A 21 -5.83 2.76 8.33
N ALA A 22 -6.83 3.31 9.01
CA ALA A 22 -8.11 2.64 9.21
C ALA A 22 -8.84 2.46 7.87
N ALA A 23 -8.84 3.48 7.01
CA ALA A 23 -9.43 3.38 5.68
C ALA A 23 -8.77 2.27 4.84
N ALA A 24 -7.45 2.15 4.85
CA ALA A 24 -6.76 1.08 4.13
C ALA A 24 -7.20 -0.33 4.59
N LEU A 25 -7.40 -0.53 5.90
CA LEU A 25 -7.89 -1.80 6.45
C LEU A 25 -9.36 -2.06 6.09
N ARG A 26 -10.22 -1.04 6.23
CA ARG A 26 -11.64 -1.13 5.90
C ARG A 26 -11.84 -1.43 4.42
N GLU A 27 -11.21 -0.67 3.54
CA GLU A 27 -11.29 -0.84 2.08
C GLU A 27 -10.76 -2.21 1.65
N THR A 28 -9.68 -2.70 2.28
CA THR A 28 -9.22 -4.08 2.06
C THR A 28 -10.30 -5.10 2.41
N TYR A 29 -10.95 -4.94 3.56
CA TYR A 29 -12.02 -5.83 3.99
C TYR A 29 -13.29 -5.72 3.11
N GLU A 30 -13.68 -4.52 2.70
CA GLU A 30 -14.83 -4.30 1.83
C GLU A 30 -14.60 -4.96 0.46
N GLU A 31 -13.48 -4.67 -0.21
CA GLU A 31 -13.19 -5.17 -1.55
C GLU A 31 -12.85 -6.68 -1.58
N THR A 32 -12.17 -7.21 -0.54
CA THR A 32 -11.66 -8.60 -0.56
C THR A 32 -12.38 -9.58 0.36
N GLY A 33 -13.13 -9.09 1.35
CA GLY A 33 -13.73 -9.90 2.41
C GLY A 33 -12.76 -10.39 3.49
N TYR A 34 -11.46 -10.08 3.38
CA TYR A 34 -10.44 -10.50 4.34
C TYR A 34 -10.16 -9.44 5.40
N SER A 35 -10.00 -9.86 6.66
CA SER A 35 -9.54 -8.96 7.73
C SER A 35 -8.02 -8.88 7.71
N ALA A 36 -7.50 -7.70 7.37
CA ALA A 36 -6.08 -7.44 7.36
C ALA A 36 -5.59 -6.81 8.67
N THR A 37 -4.29 -6.95 8.94
CA THR A 37 -3.57 -6.13 9.91
C THR A 37 -2.43 -5.44 9.21
N ILE A 38 -2.14 -4.18 9.56
CA ILE A 38 -0.96 -3.49 9.01
C ILE A 38 0.28 -4.30 9.36
N LEU A 39 1.17 -4.45 8.38
CA LEU A 39 2.46 -5.11 8.57
C LEU A 39 3.46 -4.04 9.02
N PRO A 40 3.97 -4.07 10.26
CA PRO A 40 5.04 -3.18 10.65
C PRO A 40 6.28 -3.46 9.79
N LEU A 41 6.85 -2.41 9.20
CA LEU A 41 8.01 -2.50 8.32
C LEU A 41 9.21 -1.82 8.95
N ASN A 42 10.38 -2.44 8.79
CA ASN A 42 11.66 -1.81 9.15
C ASN A 42 12.26 -1.11 7.92
N THR A 43 11.65 0.00 7.52
CA THR A 43 12.15 0.87 6.46
C THR A 43 12.73 2.17 7.03
N PRO A 44 13.75 2.76 6.38
CA PRO A 44 14.22 4.08 6.75
C PRO A 44 13.10 5.11 6.70
N THR A 45 12.98 5.93 7.74
CA THR A 45 12.01 7.01 7.83
C THR A 45 12.65 8.23 8.51
N HIS A 46 12.20 9.43 8.13
CA HIS A 46 12.61 10.69 8.74
C HIS A 46 11.68 11.12 9.90
N ALA A 47 10.96 10.18 10.52
CA ALA A 47 10.06 10.46 11.62
C ALA A 47 10.82 11.09 12.81
N THR A 48 10.40 12.27 13.24
CA THR A 48 11.15 13.16 14.15
C THR A 48 11.20 12.70 15.61
N ASN A 49 10.35 11.74 16.01
CA ASN A 49 10.25 11.24 17.39
C ASN A 49 10.47 9.73 17.51
N ARG A 50 11.22 9.14 16.57
CA ARG A 50 11.49 7.71 16.58
C ARG A 50 12.61 7.37 17.57
N THR A 51 12.34 6.52 18.55
CA THR A 51 13.37 5.91 19.38
C THR A 51 13.96 4.69 18.64
N GLY A 52 15.03 4.91 17.88
CA GLY A 52 15.81 3.86 17.19
C GLY A 52 15.25 3.37 15.84
N ASP A 53 15.96 2.45 15.20
CA ASP A 53 15.64 1.85 13.89
C ASP A 53 14.63 0.69 14.02
N GLY A 54 13.47 0.96 14.62
CA GLY A 54 12.43 -0.05 14.87
C GLY A 54 11.61 -0.43 13.63
N GLU A 55 10.52 -1.16 13.81
CA GLU A 55 9.45 -1.27 12.80
C GLU A 55 8.48 -0.08 12.91
N HIS A 56 7.73 0.23 11.85
CA HIS A 56 6.67 1.25 11.87
C HIS A 56 5.51 0.87 10.96
N GLU A 57 4.34 1.46 11.20
CA GLU A 57 3.10 1.25 10.43
C GLU A 57 2.77 2.42 9.49
N GLU A 58 3.74 3.28 9.19
CA GLU A 58 3.58 4.39 8.25
C GLU A 58 3.33 3.90 6.80
N PRO A 59 2.72 4.73 5.93
CA PRO A 59 2.57 4.41 4.52
C PRO A 59 3.91 4.05 3.86
N ILE A 60 3.92 2.99 3.05
CA ILE A 60 5.10 2.57 2.28
C ILE A 60 5.29 3.39 1.01
N ALA A 61 4.21 3.98 0.49
CA ALA A 61 4.22 4.81 -0.70
C ALA A 61 3.04 5.79 -0.73
N VAL A 62 3.19 6.85 -1.50
CA VAL A 62 2.11 7.77 -1.88
C VAL A 62 2.10 7.90 -3.39
N THR A 63 0.96 7.64 -4.03
CA THR A 63 0.78 7.90 -5.46
C THR A 63 -0.24 9.02 -5.70
N GLN A 64 -0.10 9.69 -6.82
CA GLN A 64 -0.98 10.78 -7.23
C GLN A 64 -1.53 10.49 -8.63
N ARG A 65 -2.86 10.59 -8.80
CA ARG A 65 -3.53 10.35 -10.09
C ARG A 65 -4.53 11.45 -10.36
N VAL A 66 -4.51 12.03 -11.56
CA VAL A 66 -5.54 13.00 -11.98
C VAL A 66 -6.61 12.26 -12.79
N LYS A 67 -7.87 12.34 -12.37
CA LYS A 67 -9.02 11.79 -13.11
C LYS A 67 -10.09 12.87 -13.22
N ASN A 68 -10.52 13.19 -14.43
CA ASN A 68 -11.51 14.24 -14.72
C ASN A 68 -11.17 15.59 -14.07
N GLY A 69 -9.88 15.97 -14.09
CA GLY A 69 -9.39 17.21 -13.47
C GLY A 69 -9.27 17.18 -11.94
N VAL A 70 -9.64 16.07 -11.28
CA VAL A 70 -9.54 15.91 -9.82
C VAL A 70 -8.26 15.13 -9.48
N LEU A 71 -7.44 15.71 -8.60
CA LEU A 71 -6.28 15.05 -8.03
C LEU A 71 -6.71 14.03 -6.96
N LYS A 72 -6.32 12.78 -7.16
CA LYS A 72 -6.42 11.71 -6.17
C LYS A 72 -5.04 11.50 -5.56
N ILE A 73 -4.98 11.46 -4.23
CA ILE A 73 -3.78 11.11 -3.47
C ILE A 73 -4.08 9.79 -2.76
N ILE A 74 -3.24 8.79 -2.96
CA ILE A 74 -3.43 7.44 -2.42
C ILE A 74 -2.25 7.13 -1.50
N PHE A 75 -2.53 6.82 -0.24
CA PHE A 75 -1.54 6.39 0.74
C PHE A 75 -1.60 4.87 0.85
N TRP A 76 -0.49 4.21 0.52
CA TRP A 76 -0.41 2.76 0.47
C TRP A 76 0.24 2.22 1.73
N TYR A 77 -0.32 1.14 2.26
CA TYR A 77 0.21 0.43 3.41
C TYR A 77 0.51 -1.02 3.03
N ALA A 78 1.56 -1.60 3.61
CA ALA A 78 1.72 -3.05 3.60
C ALA A 78 0.82 -3.65 4.70
N ALA A 79 0.09 -4.70 4.36
CA ALA A 79 -0.77 -5.41 5.29
C ALA A 79 -0.60 -6.92 5.12
N ARG A 80 -0.95 -7.67 6.16
CA ARG A 80 -0.97 -9.13 6.17
C ARG A 80 -2.37 -9.63 6.44
N VAL A 81 -2.69 -10.75 5.80
CA VAL A 81 -3.96 -11.48 5.92
C VAL A 81 -3.64 -12.95 6.16
N ASN A 82 -4.50 -13.63 6.92
CA ASN A 82 -4.42 -15.07 7.09
C ASN A 82 -5.00 -15.79 5.86
N SER A 83 -4.17 -16.44 5.06
CA SER A 83 -4.60 -17.14 3.83
C SER A 83 -5.47 -18.37 4.08
N GLN A 84 -5.61 -18.83 5.34
CA GLN A 84 -6.49 -19.93 5.72
C GLN A 84 -7.90 -19.46 6.11
N GLU A 85 -8.13 -18.15 6.20
CA GLU A 85 -9.47 -17.61 6.47
C GLU A 85 -10.35 -17.67 5.23
N VAL A 86 -11.65 -17.87 5.45
CA VAL A 86 -12.65 -17.78 4.40
C VAL A 86 -13.06 -16.31 4.26
N PRO A 87 -12.94 -15.69 3.06
CA PRO A 87 -13.32 -14.30 2.87
C PRO A 87 -14.81 -14.13 3.10
N LYS A 88 -15.17 -13.11 3.86
CA LYS A 88 -16.56 -12.80 4.13
C LYS A 88 -17.23 -12.28 2.86
N GLN A 89 -18.39 -12.84 2.55
CA GLN A 89 -19.20 -12.47 1.38
C GLN A 89 -20.09 -11.26 1.68
N GLY A 90 -20.42 -10.49 0.63
CA GLY A 90 -21.33 -9.35 0.72
C GLY A 90 -20.75 -8.15 1.48
N THR A 91 -19.43 -7.99 1.45
CA THR A 91 -18.72 -6.85 2.06
C THR A 91 -18.53 -5.67 1.11
N GLN A 92 -18.61 -5.93 -0.20
CA GLN A 92 -18.38 -4.93 -1.25
C GLN A 92 -19.53 -3.92 -1.33
N GLN A 93 -19.21 -2.70 -1.76
CA GLN A 93 -20.18 -1.62 -1.93
C GLN A 93 -21.00 -1.79 -3.21
N GLU A 94 -22.09 -1.02 -3.32
CA GLU A 94 -22.91 -1.04 -4.53
C GLU A 94 -22.08 -0.62 -5.76
N GLY A 95 -22.01 -1.52 -6.73
CA GLY A 95 -21.29 -1.29 -7.98
C GLY A 95 -19.86 -1.81 -8.02
N GLU A 96 -19.41 -2.44 -6.94
CA GLU A 96 -18.19 -3.24 -6.89
C GLU A 96 -18.50 -4.71 -7.21
N ASP A 97 -17.58 -5.35 -7.92
CA ASP A 97 -17.67 -6.76 -8.33
C ASP A 97 -16.26 -7.33 -8.47
N PHE A 98 -15.50 -7.27 -7.37
CA PHE A 98 -14.12 -7.73 -7.29
C PHE A 98 -14.03 -9.20 -6.88
N GLU A 99 -13.05 -9.91 -7.43
CA GLU A 99 -12.66 -11.25 -6.99
C GLU A 99 -11.24 -11.20 -6.42
N SER A 100 -11.04 -11.81 -5.25
CA SER A 100 -9.72 -11.92 -4.63
C SER A 100 -8.95 -13.11 -5.18
N ILE A 101 -7.74 -12.86 -5.66
CA ILE A 101 -6.83 -13.89 -6.17
C ILE A 101 -5.55 -13.93 -5.32
N TRP A 102 -5.11 -15.14 -4.98
CA TRP A 102 -3.83 -15.36 -4.30
C TRP A 102 -2.74 -15.66 -5.32
N LEU A 103 -1.68 -14.85 -5.33
CA LEU A 103 -0.54 -14.97 -6.22
C LEU A 103 0.75 -14.90 -5.41
N ASP A 104 1.82 -15.56 -5.89
CA ASP A 104 3.15 -15.30 -5.35
C ASP A 104 3.63 -13.89 -5.75
N CYS A 105 4.71 -13.41 -5.11
CA CYS A 105 5.22 -12.05 -5.34
C CYS A 105 5.58 -11.78 -6.82
N THR A 106 6.12 -12.77 -7.53
CA THR A 106 6.52 -12.61 -8.94
C THR A 106 5.29 -12.54 -9.83
N GLN A 107 4.35 -13.45 -9.61
CA GLN A 107 3.07 -13.49 -10.33
C GLN A 107 2.25 -12.23 -10.08
N GLY A 108 2.15 -11.77 -8.83
CA GLY A 108 1.41 -10.57 -8.47
C GLY A 108 1.95 -9.32 -9.16
N LEU A 109 3.28 -9.14 -9.16
CA LEU A 109 3.92 -8.04 -9.89
C LEU A 109 3.66 -8.11 -11.40
N ALA A 110 3.65 -9.30 -12.00
CA ALA A 110 3.36 -9.45 -13.42
C ALA A 110 1.87 -9.23 -13.77
N ALA A 111 0.98 -9.54 -12.83
CA ALA A 111 -0.48 -9.53 -13.03
C ALA A 111 -1.10 -8.13 -12.85
N LEU A 112 -0.60 -7.32 -11.92
CA LEU A 112 -1.10 -5.97 -11.66
C LEU A 112 -1.16 -5.15 -12.95
N THR A 113 -2.29 -4.51 -13.23
CA THR A 113 -2.52 -3.85 -14.52
C THR A 113 -1.72 -2.56 -14.66
N PHE A 114 -1.68 -1.72 -13.62
CA PHE A 114 -1.04 -0.41 -13.66
C PHE A 114 0.41 -0.45 -13.19
N ASN A 115 1.29 0.32 -13.86
CA ASN A 115 2.72 0.31 -13.56
C ASN A 115 3.08 0.92 -12.20
N ASP A 116 2.37 1.98 -11.82
CA ASP A 116 2.56 2.61 -10.53
C ASP A 116 2.12 1.68 -9.38
N ASP A 117 1.06 0.88 -9.55
CA ASP A 117 0.69 -0.16 -8.58
C ASP A 117 1.77 -1.25 -8.47
N ARG A 118 2.43 -1.63 -9.58
CA ARG A 118 3.57 -2.56 -9.57
C ARG A 118 4.76 -2.01 -8.78
N GLU A 119 5.07 -0.73 -8.97
CA GLU A 119 6.16 -0.06 -8.22
C GLU A 119 5.87 -0.02 -6.71
N VAL A 120 4.62 0.30 -6.34
CA VAL A 120 4.17 0.25 -4.94
C VAL A 120 4.30 -1.16 -4.36
N ALA A 121 3.80 -2.18 -5.06
CA ALA A 121 3.90 -3.57 -4.63
C ALA A 121 5.37 -4.01 -4.46
N GLN A 122 6.25 -3.61 -5.39
CA GLN A 122 7.67 -3.92 -5.33
C GLN A 122 8.36 -3.29 -4.10
N LEU A 123 7.98 -2.05 -3.73
CA LEU A 123 8.47 -1.41 -2.50
C LEU A 123 8.03 -2.18 -1.26
N ALA A 124 6.76 -2.59 -1.19
CA ALA A 124 6.24 -3.37 -0.08
C ALA A 124 6.94 -4.75 0.05
N ILE A 125 7.14 -5.46 -1.08
CA ILE A 125 7.86 -6.74 -1.12
C ILE A 125 9.30 -6.57 -0.63
N ASN A 126 10.00 -5.54 -1.11
CA ASN A 126 11.38 -5.26 -0.71
C ASN A 126 11.47 -4.90 0.78
N ALA A 127 10.50 -4.17 1.32
CA ALA A 127 10.48 -3.80 2.72
C ALA A 127 10.16 -5.01 3.64
N ALA A 128 9.27 -5.90 3.21
CA ALA A 128 8.84 -7.05 3.99
C ALA A 128 9.82 -8.23 3.95
N PHE A 129 10.48 -8.44 2.80
CA PHE A 129 11.28 -9.65 2.54
C PHE A 129 12.71 -9.37 2.03
N GLY A 130 13.05 -8.11 1.75
CA GLY A 130 14.38 -7.75 1.28
C GLY A 130 15.44 -7.77 2.40
N PRO A 131 16.72 -7.88 2.05
CA PRO A 131 17.79 -7.74 3.02
C PRO A 131 17.78 -6.33 3.62
N HIS A 132 17.95 -6.21 4.95
CA HIS A 132 18.09 -4.92 5.63
C HIS A 132 19.26 -4.14 5.00
N ARG A 133 18.95 -3.09 4.22
CA ARG A 133 19.97 -2.28 3.54
C ARG A 133 20.58 -1.31 4.54
N GLY A 134 21.73 -1.69 5.12
CA GLY A 134 22.63 -0.73 5.75
C GLY A 134 23.42 -0.01 4.67
N HIS A 135 23.07 1.24 4.33
CA HIS A 135 23.91 2.09 3.49
C HIS A 135 23.89 3.56 3.93
N GLU A 136 25.08 4.15 3.97
CA GLU A 136 25.37 5.57 4.19
C GLU A 136 24.92 6.42 3.00
N PHE A 137 24.54 7.68 3.26
CA PHE A 137 24.30 8.68 2.22
C PHE A 137 25.11 9.96 2.47
N ILE A 138 25.64 10.50 1.39
CA ILE A 138 26.35 11.79 1.31
C ILE A 138 25.33 12.93 1.16
N THR A 139 25.57 14.05 1.84
CA THR A 139 24.81 15.31 1.75
C THR A 139 25.63 16.42 1.07
N THR A 140 24.98 17.52 0.68
CA THR A 140 25.60 18.70 0.06
C THR A 140 25.54 19.92 0.97
N SER A 141 26.57 20.77 0.89
CA SER A 141 26.63 22.10 1.51
C SER A 141 26.44 23.18 0.43
N PRO A 142 25.77 24.30 0.70
CA PRO A 142 25.84 25.44 -0.22
C PRO A 142 27.28 25.99 -0.29
N PRO A 143 27.71 26.58 -1.43
CA PRO A 143 29.06 27.08 -1.58
C PRO A 143 29.33 28.21 -0.59
N THR A 144 30.49 28.15 0.07
CA THR A 144 31.03 29.27 0.83
C THR A 144 31.09 30.47 -0.10
N THR A 145 30.33 31.51 0.20
CA THR A 145 30.40 32.78 -0.53
C THR A 145 31.81 33.36 -0.29
N ALA A 146 32.47 33.77 -1.37
CA ALA A 146 33.87 34.21 -1.40
C ALA A 146 34.20 35.33 -0.40
#